data_AF-A0A3R7FJC9-F1
#
_entry.id   AF-A0A3R7FJC9-F1
#
_cell.length_a   1.000
_cell.length_b   1.000
_cell.length_c   1.000
_cell.angle_alpha   90.00
_cell.angle_beta   90.00
_cell.angle_gamma   90.00
#
_symmetry.space_group_name_H-M   'P 1'
#
loop_
_entity.id
_entity.type
_entity.pdbx_description
1 polymer ?
#
loop_
_entity_poly.entity_id
_entity_poly.type
_entity_poly.pdbx_seq_one_letter_code
_entity_poly.pdbx_strand_id
1 'polypeptide(L)'
;MKTKNKVLASMEIAIVLCSLFLVALPAIAAEQTMQKANACTITTASEDDFVLGIYGNANEDDTIDMRDLTYVKLIFFGKKPVTELADAKYDGKINPLDFIQIKLIIVGKEKELTLIDGNEQVKTFKLPIKTIVAHDDNHGEPLRMLGAEDKVVGVGSSLVTHDIILPEMSKLPITGTWQTPDYEKILELKPDIFMLYLKPHSEGAEEKLEPHGVQVLRLVFNIPSTMPDSIKKLGYLIGKVDEAEEFINFHEGCLDEIKERTEGLSEAAKPRVYIETFGSYQTSVSTI
;
A
#
# COMPACT_ATOMS: atom_id res chain seq x y z
N MET A 1 -48.46 15.19 -14.80
CA MET A 1 -48.07 16.38 -14.01
C MET A 1 -46.98 16.12 -12.94
N LYS A 2 -46.30 14.94 -12.92
CA LYS A 2 -45.22 14.62 -11.95
C LYS A 2 -43.80 14.77 -12.50
N THR A 3 -43.62 14.88 -13.81
CA THR A 3 -42.30 14.93 -14.48
C THR A 3 -41.68 16.31 -14.51
N LYS A 4 -42.49 17.39 -14.47
CA LYS A 4 -42.00 18.77 -14.50
C LYS A 4 -41.32 19.20 -13.18
N ASN A 5 -41.74 18.66 -12.04
CA ASN A 5 -41.15 19.03 -10.74
C ASN A 5 -39.79 18.37 -10.47
N LYS A 6 -39.50 17.20 -11.07
CA LYS A 6 -38.17 16.57 -10.95
C LYS A 6 -37.09 17.31 -11.74
N VAL A 7 -37.43 17.81 -12.94
CA VAL A 7 -36.52 18.59 -13.78
C VAL A 7 -36.20 19.95 -13.14
N LEU A 8 -37.20 20.58 -12.52
CA LEU A 8 -37.01 21.84 -11.80
C LEU A 8 -36.11 21.67 -10.57
N ALA A 9 -36.33 20.61 -9.78
CA ALA A 9 -35.50 20.29 -8.61
C ALA A 9 -34.04 19.94 -8.99
N SER A 10 -33.82 19.24 -10.10
CA SER A 10 -32.45 18.97 -10.60
C SER A 10 -31.74 20.22 -11.13
N MET A 11 -32.50 21.18 -11.68
CA MET A 11 -31.96 22.42 -12.20
C MET A 11 -31.62 23.41 -11.08
N GLU A 12 -32.43 23.45 -10.01
CA GLU A 12 -32.12 24.23 -8.80
C GLU A 12 -30.90 23.70 -8.04
N ILE A 13 -30.74 22.37 -7.94
CA ILE A 13 -29.54 21.75 -7.33
C ILE A 13 -28.28 22.03 -8.17
N ALA A 14 -28.39 22.00 -9.50
CA ALA A 14 -27.27 22.33 -10.39
C ALA A 14 -26.89 23.83 -10.33
N ILE A 15 -27.87 24.73 -10.18
CA ILE A 15 -27.63 26.17 -10.00
C ILE A 15 -27.00 26.45 -8.63
N VAL A 16 -27.42 25.78 -7.56
CA VAL A 16 -26.78 25.91 -6.23
C VAL A 16 -25.36 25.35 -6.23
N LEU A 17 -25.08 24.27 -6.97
CA LEU A 17 -23.73 23.74 -7.18
C LEU A 17 -22.83 24.65 -8.05
N CYS A 18 -23.38 25.33 -9.05
CA CYS A 18 -22.65 26.33 -9.85
C CYS A 18 -22.48 27.68 -9.14
N SER A 19 -23.34 28.03 -8.18
CA SER A 19 -23.28 29.29 -7.43
C SER A 19 -22.22 29.29 -6.31
N LEU A 20 -21.75 28.12 -5.90
CA LEU A 20 -20.64 27.97 -4.94
C LEU A 20 -19.24 28.14 -5.58
N PHE A 21 -19.17 28.40 -6.88
CA PHE A 21 -17.91 28.59 -7.64
C PHE A 21 -17.50 30.05 -7.89
N LEU A 22 -18.18 31.03 -7.28
CA LEU A 22 -17.85 32.45 -7.46
C LEU A 22 -17.45 33.11 -6.14
N VAL A 23 -16.27 32.76 -5.64
CA VAL A 23 -15.52 33.62 -4.73
C VAL A 23 -14.28 34.11 -5.48
N ALA A 24 -14.24 35.42 -5.71
CA ALA A 24 -13.22 36.09 -6.48
C ALA A 24 -11.81 35.86 -5.91
N LEU A 25 -10.90 35.37 -6.77
CA LEU A 25 -9.47 35.37 -6.53
C LEU A 25 -8.91 36.79 -6.76
N PRO A 26 -8.08 37.35 -5.85
CA PRO A 26 -7.20 38.44 -6.21
C PRO A 26 -6.07 37.86 -7.07
N ALA A 27 -5.92 38.38 -8.30
CA ALA A 27 -4.76 38.13 -9.12
C ALA A 27 -3.53 38.79 -8.49
N ILE A 28 -2.60 37.98 -7.99
CA ILE A 28 -1.22 38.42 -7.75
C ILE A 28 -0.30 37.35 -8.34
N ALA A 29 0.32 37.71 -9.46
CA ALA A 29 1.43 36.99 -10.04
C ALA A 29 2.67 37.18 -9.16
N ALA A 30 3.32 36.09 -8.80
CA ALA A 30 4.72 36.09 -8.40
C ALA A 30 5.31 34.71 -8.75
N GLU A 31 6.10 34.67 -9.81
CA GLU A 31 7.07 33.60 -10.05
C GLU A 31 8.08 33.58 -8.91
N GLN A 32 8.21 32.46 -8.22
CA GLN A 32 9.40 32.16 -7.42
C GLN A 32 9.80 30.70 -7.65
N THR A 33 10.77 30.51 -8.54
CA THR A 33 11.71 29.40 -8.50
C THR A 33 12.40 29.40 -7.14
N MET A 34 12.13 28.40 -6.30
CA MET A 34 12.96 28.10 -5.13
C MET A 34 13.29 26.62 -5.04
N GLN A 35 14.54 26.43 -4.65
CA GLN A 35 15.40 25.28 -4.75
C GLN A 35 15.12 24.30 -3.60
N LYS A 36 15.16 23.00 -3.90
CA LYS A 36 15.05 21.87 -2.94
C LYS A 36 15.88 22.12 -1.68
N ALA A 37 15.22 22.10 -0.53
CA ALA A 37 15.86 21.91 0.77
C ALA A 37 15.03 20.87 1.54
N ASN A 38 15.62 19.69 1.72
CA ASN A 38 15.09 18.63 2.56
C ASN A 38 15.01 19.12 4.01
N ALA A 39 13.83 19.07 4.60
CA ALA A 39 13.65 19.11 6.04
C ALA A 39 12.40 18.28 6.37
N CYS A 40 12.61 16.98 6.55
CA CYS A 40 11.64 16.09 7.19
C CYS A 40 11.51 16.55 8.64
N THR A 41 10.44 17.28 8.95
CA THR A 41 10.04 17.57 10.31
C THR A 41 9.17 16.43 10.80
N ILE A 42 9.77 15.53 11.56
CA ILE A 42 9.08 14.48 12.31
C ILE A 42 8.23 15.18 13.38
N THR A 43 6.94 15.31 13.10
CA THR A 43 5.93 15.54 14.14
C THR A 43 5.73 14.23 14.89
N THR A 44 5.83 14.30 16.21
CA THR A 44 5.69 13.19 17.16
C THR A 44 4.43 12.38 16.92
N ALA A 45 4.58 11.23 16.25
CA ALA A 45 3.62 10.14 16.24
C ALA A 45 3.96 9.19 17.41
N SER A 46 2.99 8.41 17.88
CA SER A 46 3.27 7.37 18.87
C SER A 46 4.24 6.33 18.26
N GLU A 47 4.92 5.51 19.07
CA GLU A 47 5.84 4.48 18.55
C GLU A 47 5.18 3.48 17.57
N ASP A 48 3.84 3.50 17.47
CA ASP A 48 3.02 2.56 16.69
C ASP A 48 2.41 3.19 15.41
N ASP A 49 2.63 4.49 15.14
CA ASP A 49 2.06 5.17 13.96
C ASP A 49 3.08 5.21 12.79
N PHE A 50 2.82 4.46 11.72
CA PHE A 50 3.59 4.54 10.47
C PHE A 50 2.94 5.45 9.42
N VAL A 51 3.74 6.01 8.51
CA VAL A 51 3.21 6.78 7.37
C VAL A 51 2.83 5.80 6.26
N LEU A 52 1.54 5.73 5.92
CA LEU A 52 1.07 4.92 4.80
C LEU A 52 1.57 5.52 3.48
N GLY A 53 2.58 4.88 2.88
CA GLY A 53 3.24 5.35 1.66
C GLY A 53 2.40 5.18 0.38
N ILE A 54 1.20 5.74 0.33
CA ILE A 54 0.31 5.76 -0.85
C ILE A 54 0.05 7.22 -1.23
N TYR A 55 0.25 7.55 -2.51
CA TYR A 55 -0.08 8.88 -3.03
C TYR A 55 -1.59 9.09 -2.94
N GLY A 56 -1.98 10.10 -2.15
CA GLY A 56 -3.33 10.33 -1.69
C GLY A 56 -3.43 10.49 -0.16
N ASN A 57 -2.46 9.93 0.58
CA ASN A 57 -2.28 10.16 2.02
C ASN A 57 -1.58 11.52 2.26
N ALA A 58 -2.31 12.60 2.01
CA ALA A 58 -1.78 13.95 2.02
C ALA A 58 -1.35 14.43 3.42
N ASN A 59 -2.00 13.95 4.48
CA ASN A 59 -1.64 14.33 5.85
C ASN A 59 -0.57 13.42 6.48
N GLU A 60 -0.06 12.43 5.74
CA GLU A 60 1.00 11.50 6.14
C GLU A 60 0.64 10.70 7.40
N ASP A 61 -0.63 10.28 7.54
CA ASP A 61 -1.06 9.34 8.59
C ASP A 61 -1.08 7.88 8.07
N ASP A 62 -1.76 6.97 8.74
CA ASP A 62 -1.78 5.53 8.45
C ASP A 62 -2.93 5.12 7.52
N THR A 63 -3.72 6.08 7.01
CA THR A 63 -4.91 5.80 6.21
C THR A 63 -5.14 6.85 5.12
N ILE A 64 -6.14 6.63 4.26
CA ILE A 64 -6.60 7.62 3.28
C ILE A 64 -8.07 7.86 3.53
N ASP A 65 -8.40 9.06 4.00
CA ASP A 65 -9.76 9.47 4.32
C ASP A 65 -10.04 10.96 4.06
N MET A 66 -11.13 11.48 4.64
CA MET A 66 -11.56 12.87 4.45
C MET A 66 -10.57 13.91 5.04
N ARG A 67 -9.66 13.49 5.94
CA ARG A 67 -8.60 14.31 6.50
C ARG A 67 -7.57 14.66 5.43
N ASP A 68 -7.25 13.75 4.52
CA ASP A 68 -6.37 14.01 3.38
C ASP A 68 -6.91 15.09 2.45
N LEU A 69 -8.19 14.97 2.09
CA LEU A 69 -8.88 16.00 1.30
C LEU A 69 -8.86 17.36 2.02
N THR A 70 -8.95 17.35 3.34
CA THR A 70 -8.87 18.58 4.13
C THR A 70 -7.45 19.12 4.13
N TYR A 71 -6.44 18.26 4.22
CA TYR A 71 -5.03 18.63 4.15
C TYR A 71 -4.68 19.28 2.81
N VAL A 72 -5.05 18.67 1.67
CA VAL A 72 -4.81 19.25 0.33
C VAL A 72 -5.51 20.61 0.17
N LYS A 73 -6.72 20.79 0.74
CA LYS A 73 -7.39 22.11 0.75
C LYS A 73 -6.55 23.16 1.47
N LEU A 74 -5.98 22.78 2.61
CA LEU A 74 -5.14 23.68 3.40
C LEU A 74 -3.82 23.99 2.71
N ILE A 75 -3.27 23.07 1.91
CA ILE A 75 -2.12 23.36 1.03
C ILE A 75 -2.48 24.50 0.06
N PHE A 76 -3.64 24.44 -0.62
CA PHE A 76 -4.07 25.49 -1.54
C PHE A 76 -4.30 26.85 -0.89
N PHE A 77 -4.69 26.86 0.38
CA PHE A 77 -4.84 28.10 1.15
C PHE A 77 -3.53 28.58 1.80
N GLY A 78 -2.40 27.90 1.57
CA GLY A 78 -1.13 28.20 2.21
C GLY A 78 -1.16 28.04 3.74
N LYS A 79 -2.04 27.16 4.25
CA LYS A 79 -2.23 26.90 5.68
C LYS A 79 -1.50 25.64 6.17
N LYS A 80 -1.07 24.78 5.25
CA LYS A 80 -0.27 23.58 5.51
C LYS A 80 0.87 23.48 4.50
N PRO A 81 2.03 22.90 4.88
CA PRO A 81 3.12 22.65 3.95
C PRO A 81 2.71 21.60 2.91
N VAL A 82 3.34 21.67 1.75
CA VAL A 82 3.24 20.66 0.69
C VAL A 82 3.90 19.36 1.17
N THR A 83 3.23 18.24 0.97
CA THR A 83 3.74 16.87 1.17
C THR A 83 3.86 16.17 -0.19
N GLU A 84 4.77 15.22 -0.33
CA GLU A 84 4.92 14.48 -1.60
C GLU A 84 3.69 13.62 -1.89
N LEU A 85 3.10 13.02 -0.85
CA LEU A 85 1.92 12.17 -0.94
C LEU A 85 0.63 12.94 -1.27
N ALA A 86 0.62 14.27 -1.22
CA ALA A 86 -0.53 15.08 -1.64
C ALA A 86 -0.73 15.13 -3.16
N ASP A 87 0.27 14.78 -3.96
CA ASP A 87 0.17 14.59 -5.42
C ASP A 87 -0.44 13.22 -5.72
N ALA A 88 -1.72 13.04 -5.39
CA ALA A 88 -2.42 11.76 -5.47
C ALA A 88 -2.42 11.14 -6.88
N LYS A 89 -2.33 11.97 -7.92
CA LYS A 89 -2.22 11.51 -9.33
C LYS A 89 -0.79 11.23 -9.77
N TYR A 90 0.20 11.54 -8.95
CA TYR A 90 1.61 11.42 -9.26
C TYR A 90 2.00 12.06 -10.59
N ASP A 91 1.48 13.27 -10.86
CA ASP A 91 1.74 14.03 -12.09
C ASP A 91 2.71 15.22 -11.90
N GLY A 92 3.29 15.32 -10.71
CA GLY A 92 4.22 16.36 -10.29
C GLY A 92 3.53 17.65 -9.86
N LYS A 93 2.20 17.69 -9.73
CA LYS A 93 1.45 18.91 -9.44
C LYS A 93 0.26 18.65 -8.51
N ILE A 94 0.30 19.26 -7.33
CA ILE A 94 -0.86 19.28 -6.44
C ILE A 94 -1.91 20.27 -6.98
N ASN A 95 -3.05 19.75 -7.41
CA ASN A 95 -4.12 20.48 -8.09
C ASN A 95 -5.52 19.85 -7.81
N PRO A 96 -6.64 20.46 -8.25
CA PRO A 96 -7.98 19.94 -7.96
C PRO A 96 -8.26 18.52 -8.45
N LEU A 97 -7.45 17.96 -9.36
CA LEU A 97 -7.57 16.56 -9.79
C LEU A 97 -7.11 15.59 -8.70
N ASP A 98 -6.19 15.97 -7.82
CA ASP A 98 -5.77 15.13 -6.68
C ASP A 98 -6.91 14.91 -5.70
N PHE A 99 -7.79 15.91 -5.51
CA PHE A 99 -9.01 15.75 -4.73
C PHE A 99 -9.95 14.70 -5.29
N ILE A 100 -10.02 14.61 -6.62
CA ILE A 100 -10.87 13.63 -7.28
C ILE A 100 -10.25 12.25 -7.08
N GLN A 101 -8.92 12.13 -7.25
CA GLN A 101 -8.20 10.89 -7.05
C GLN A 101 -8.31 10.38 -5.60
N ILE A 102 -8.07 11.21 -4.59
CA ILE A 102 -8.25 10.85 -3.17
C ILE A 102 -9.68 10.40 -2.89
N LYS A 103 -10.69 11.12 -3.40
CA LYS A 103 -12.09 10.69 -3.26
C LYS A 103 -12.37 9.34 -3.90
N LEU A 104 -11.73 9.04 -5.03
CA LEU A 104 -11.88 7.75 -5.69
C LEU A 104 -11.25 6.63 -4.86
N ILE A 105 -10.06 6.87 -4.29
CA ILE A 105 -9.38 5.94 -3.36
C ILE A 105 -10.27 5.63 -2.15
N ILE A 106 -10.81 6.67 -1.49
CA ILE A 106 -11.69 6.52 -0.32
C ILE A 106 -12.91 5.63 -0.59
N VAL A 107 -13.42 5.64 -1.83
CA VAL A 107 -14.61 4.86 -2.21
C VAL A 107 -14.28 3.60 -3.02
N GLY A 108 -13.00 3.24 -3.18
CA GLY A 108 -12.53 2.08 -3.93
C GLY A 108 -12.91 2.08 -5.41
N LYS A 109 -12.80 3.23 -6.09
CA LYS A 109 -13.19 3.41 -7.51
C LYS A 109 -12.11 4.03 -8.39
N GLU A 110 -10.94 4.26 -7.84
CA GLU A 110 -9.74 4.68 -8.53
C GLU A 110 -9.35 3.69 -9.62
N LYS A 111 -8.71 4.21 -10.68
CA LYS A 111 -8.28 3.42 -11.83
C LYS A 111 -6.81 3.11 -11.82
N GLU A 112 -6.06 3.91 -11.10
CA GLU A 112 -4.64 3.72 -10.86
C GLU A 112 -4.38 4.07 -9.39
N LEU A 113 -3.43 3.38 -8.77
CA LEU A 113 -2.97 3.63 -7.42
C LEU A 113 -1.44 3.68 -7.42
N THR A 114 -0.89 4.74 -6.86
CA THR A 114 0.57 4.92 -6.77
C THR A 114 1.01 4.79 -5.32
N LEU A 115 2.02 3.96 -5.06
CA LEU A 115 2.54 3.71 -3.72
C LEU A 115 4.06 3.57 -3.71
N ILE A 116 4.63 3.67 -2.51
CA ILE A 116 6.03 3.42 -2.20
C ILE A 116 6.15 1.97 -1.72
N ASP A 117 6.87 1.14 -2.47
CA ASP A 117 7.10 -0.26 -2.13
C ASP A 117 8.18 -0.41 -1.04
N GLY A 118 8.45 -1.64 -0.61
CA GLY A 118 9.40 -1.93 0.46
C GLY A 118 10.87 -1.71 0.10
N ASN A 119 11.20 -1.41 -1.17
CA ASN A 119 12.53 -0.93 -1.59
C ASN A 119 12.55 0.60 -1.77
N GLU A 120 11.55 1.31 -1.23
CA GLU A 120 11.37 2.76 -1.38
C GLU A 120 11.16 3.20 -2.85
N GLN A 121 10.68 2.31 -3.73
CA GLN A 121 10.38 2.65 -5.11
C GLN A 121 8.93 3.08 -5.27
N VAL A 122 8.71 4.20 -5.96
CA VAL A 122 7.37 4.65 -6.34
C VAL A 122 6.87 3.86 -7.53
N LYS A 123 5.77 3.12 -7.35
CA LYS A 123 5.14 2.28 -8.38
C LYS A 123 3.66 2.61 -8.56
N THR A 124 3.21 2.62 -9.81
CA THR A 124 1.81 2.88 -10.18
C THR A 124 1.17 1.61 -10.74
N PHE A 125 0.06 1.20 -10.15
CA PHE A 125 -0.68 0.00 -10.48
C PHE A 125 -2.02 0.35 -11.12
N LYS A 126 -2.41 -0.40 -12.16
CA LYS A 126 -3.72 -0.25 -12.81
C LYS A 126 -4.76 -1.11 -12.09
N LEU A 127 -5.88 -0.51 -11.72
CA LEU A 127 -6.94 -1.17 -10.96
C LEU A 127 -8.20 -1.46 -11.82
N PRO A 128 -8.96 -2.52 -11.49
CA PRO A 128 -8.71 -3.47 -10.39
C PRO A 128 -7.63 -4.50 -10.74
N ILE A 129 -6.85 -4.93 -9.74
CA ILE A 129 -5.97 -6.10 -9.85
C ILE A 129 -6.82 -7.36 -9.95
N LYS A 130 -6.62 -8.13 -11.03
CA LYS A 130 -7.36 -9.35 -11.33
C LYS A 130 -6.53 -10.59 -11.10
N THR A 131 -5.23 -10.52 -11.39
CA THR A 131 -4.35 -11.69 -11.43
C THR A 131 -3.00 -11.40 -10.78
N ILE A 132 -2.59 -12.29 -9.88
CA ILE A 132 -1.38 -12.16 -9.06
C ILE A 132 -0.60 -13.47 -9.12
N VAL A 133 0.72 -13.38 -9.23
CA VAL A 133 1.63 -14.48 -8.92
C VAL A 133 2.24 -14.25 -7.54
N ALA A 134 2.02 -15.19 -6.62
CA ALA A 134 2.54 -15.17 -5.26
C ALA A 134 3.79 -16.05 -5.16
N HIS A 135 4.97 -15.43 -5.17
CA HIS A 135 6.20 -16.18 -5.42
C HIS A 135 6.74 -17.00 -4.23
N ASP A 136 6.22 -16.78 -3.02
CA ASP A 136 6.61 -17.52 -1.82
C ASP A 136 5.44 -17.55 -0.83
N ASP A 137 5.53 -18.38 0.22
CA ASP A 137 4.49 -18.52 1.25
C ASP A 137 4.16 -17.18 1.91
N ASN A 138 5.19 -16.38 2.24
CA ASN A 138 5.05 -15.01 2.75
C ASN A 138 4.30 -14.06 1.81
N HIS A 139 4.08 -14.41 0.54
CA HIS A 139 3.25 -13.66 -0.41
C HIS A 139 1.84 -14.28 -0.57
N GLY A 140 1.71 -15.60 -0.42
CA GLY A 140 0.45 -16.32 -0.54
C GLY A 140 -0.44 -16.18 0.70
N GLU A 141 0.15 -16.28 1.89
CA GLU A 141 -0.54 -16.14 3.17
C GLU A 141 -1.33 -14.83 3.32
N PRO A 142 -0.75 -13.63 3.06
CA PRO A 142 -1.50 -12.37 3.16
C PRO A 142 -2.64 -12.30 2.13
N LEU A 143 -2.51 -12.91 0.96
CA LEU A 143 -3.60 -12.97 -0.02
C LEU A 143 -4.75 -13.87 0.46
N ARG A 144 -4.44 -15.00 1.11
CA ARG A 144 -5.45 -15.85 1.75
C ARG A 144 -6.15 -15.15 2.90
N MET A 145 -5.36 -14.51 3.76
CA MET A 145 -5.84 -13.77 4.93
C MET A 145 -6.82 -12.67 4.54
N LEU A 146 -6.56 -11.94 3.45
CA LEU A 146 -7.44 -10.90 2.92
C LEU A 146 -8.58 -11.44 2.02
N GLY A 147 -8.72 -12.77 1.92
CA GLY A 147 -9.77 -13.41 1.12
C GLY A 147 -9.66 -13.14 -0.38
N ALA A 148 -8.43 -13.08 -0.90
CA ALA A 148 -8.10 -12.74 -2.30
C ALA A 148 -7.41 -13.90 -3.05
N GLU A 149 -7.63 -15.13 -2.60
CA GLU A 149 -7.07 -16.34 -3.22
C GLU A 149 -7.53 -16.53 -4.68
N ASP A 150 -8.73 -16.03 -5.00
CA ASP A 150 -9.32 -16.07 -6.34
C ASP A 150 -8.52 -15.28 -7.38
N LYS A 151 -7.66 -14.36 -6.93
CA LYS A 151 -6.78 -13.57 -7.80
C LYS A 151 -5.46 -14.29 -8.10
N VAL A 152 -5.11 -15.37 -7.40
CA VAL A 152 -3.80 -16.02 -7.57
C VAL A 152 -3.84 -16.97 -8.77
N VAL A 153 -2.91 -16.78 -9.71
CA VAL A 153 -2.84 -17.57 -10.95
C VAL A 153 -1.57 -18.41 -11.06
N GLY A 154 -0.59 -18.20 -10.18
CA GLY A 154 0.65 -18.96 -10.12
C GLY A 154 1.39 -18.74 -8.81
N VAL A 155 2.24 -19.70 -8.45
CA VAL A 155 2.91 -19.75 -7.15
C VAL A 155 4.39 -20.13 -7.26
N GLY A 156 5.18 -19.78 -6.25
CA GLY A 156 6.51 -20.36 -6.06
C GLY A 156 6.45 -21.83 -5.66
N SER A 157 7.55 -22.56 -5.90
CA SER A 157 7.65 -23.99 -5.59
C SER A 157 7.44 -24.33 -4.11
N SER A 158 7.72 -23.40 -3.20
CA SER A 158 7.54 -23.56 -1.74
C SER A 158 6.08 -23.67 -1.31
N LEU A 159 5.13 -23.03 -2.02
CA LEU A 159 3.71 -23.06 -1.63
C LEU A 159 3.08 -24.43 -1.85
N VAL A 160 3.66 -25.27 -2.71
CA VAL A 160 3.13 -26.61 -3.02
C VAL A 160 3.15 -27.53 -1.79
N THR A 161 4.06 -27.29 -0.84
CA THR A 161 4.13 -28.06 0.41
C THR A 161 3.24 -27.51 1.53
N HIS A 162 2.53 -26.41 1.29
CA HIS A 162 1.65 -25.75 2.27
C HIS A 162 0.18 -26.05 2.00
N ASP A 163 -0.16 -27.27 1.60
CA ASP A 163 -1.52 -27.68 1.20
C ASP A 163 -2.57 -27.60 2.33
N ILE A 164 -2.15 -27.66 3.60
CA ILE A 164 -3.04 -27.50 4.75
C ILE A 164 -3.51 -26.05 4.89
N ILE A 165 -2.58 -25.10 4.78
CA ILE A 165 -2.86 -23.67 5.00
C ILE A 165 -3.30 -23.00 3.69
N LEU A 166 -2.75 -23.42 2.55
CA LEU A 166 -2.96 -22.85 1.22
C LEU A 166 -3.48 -23.92 0.23
N PRO A 167 -4.59 -24.64 0.52
CA PRO A 167 -5.05 -25.78 -0.26
C PRO A 167 -5.33 -25.48 -1.73
N GLU A 168 -5.86 -24.29 -2.05
CA GLU A 168 -6.14 -23.95 -3.45
C GLU A 168 -4.91 -23.41 -4.18
N MET A 169 -4.11 -22.56 -3.53
CA MET A 169 -2.88 -22.04 -4.13
C MET A 169 -1.81 -23.12 -4.36
N SER A 170 -1.73 -24.13 -3.49
CA SER A 170 -0.75 -25.24 -3.62
C SER A 170 -0.92 -26.06 -4.90
N LYS A 171 -2.07 -25.97 -5.57
CA LYS A 171 -2.40 -26.67 -6.82
C LYS A 171 -2.14 -25.82 -8.07
N LEU A 172 -1.77 -24.55 -7.92
CA LEU A 172 -1.57 -23.62 -9.03
C LEU A 172 -0.24 -23.86 -9.77
N PRO A 173 -0.10 -23.37 -11.02
CA PRO A 173 1.14 -23.47 -11.78
C PRO A 173 2.35 -22.90 -11.03
N ILE A 174 3.46 -23.64 -11.05
CA ILE A 174 4.71 -23.25 -10.39
C ILE A 174 5.52 -22.33 -11.31
N THR A 175 5.91 -21.16 -10.81
CA THR A 175 6.65 -20.11 -11.53
C THR A 175 8.11 -19.98 -11.09
N GLY A 176 8.72 -21.09 -10.72
CA GLY A 176 10.12 -21.17 -10.25
C GLY A 176 10.26 -21.25 -8.73
N THR A 177 11.48 -21.05 -8.25
CA THR A 177 11.81 -21.03 -6.82
C THR A 177 12.02 -19.58 -6.37
N TRP A 178 11.92 -19.32 -5.07
CA TRP A 178 12.13 -17.97 -4.50
C TRP A 178 13.50 -17.34 -4.87
N GLN A 179 14.52 -18.16 -5.18
CA GLN A 179 15.85 -17.70 -5.63
C GLN A 179 15.93 -17.53 -7.15
N THR A 180 15.20 -18.36 -7.90
CA THR A 180 15.25 -18.40 -9.36
C THR A 180 13.83 -18.42 -9.93
N PRO A 181 13.20 -17.24 -10.10
CA PRO A 181 11.92 -17.11 -10.78
C PRO A 181 12.01 -17.56 -12.24
N ASP A 182 10.97 -18.23 -12.72
CA ASP A 182 10.79 -18.60 -14.12
C ASP A 182 10.01 -17.50 -14.84
N TYR A 183 10.74 -16.48 -15.33
CA TYR A 183 10.14 -15.30 -15.95
C TYR A 183 9.30 -15.63 -17.19
N GLU A 184 9.66 -16.66 -17.97
CA GLU A 184 8.90 -17.07 -19.14
C GLU A 184 7.52 -17.61 -18.73
N LYS A 185 7.47 -18.48 -17.71
CA LYS A 185 6.19 -18.96 -17.17
C LYS A 185 5.36 -17.84 -16.53
N ILE A 186 6.00 -16.90 -15.83
CA ILE A 186 5.29 -15.75 -15.26
C ILE A 186 4.61 -14.95 -16.38
N LEU A 187 5.33 -14.68 -17.48
CA LEU A 187 4.79 -13.96 -18.63
C LEU A 187 3.69 -14.75 -19.37
N GLU A 188 3.76 -16.08 -19.39
CA GLU A 188 2.72 -16.94 -19.97
C GLU A 188 1.38 -16.80 -19.22
N LEU A 189 1.44 -16.69 -17.88
CA LEU A 189 0.26 -16.48 -17.03
C LEU A 189 -0.35 -15.07 -17.15
N LYS A 190 0.41 -14.10 -17.68
CA LYS A 190 0.00 -12.70 -17.86
C LYS A 190 -0.61 -12.06 -16.60
N PRO A 191 0.03 -12.16 -15.42
CA PRO A 191 -0.50 -11.55 -14.21
C PRO A 191 -0.42 -10.02 -14.27
N ASP A 192 -1.29 -9.34 -13.53
CA ASP A 192 -1.17 -7.90 -13.33
C ASP A 192 0.00 -7.59 -12.38
N ILE A 193 0.19 -8.43 -11.35
CA ILE A 193 1.24 -8.29 -10.33
C ILE A 193 2.04 -9.58 -10.16
N PHE A 194 3.36 -9.44 -10.03
CA PHE A 194 4.27 -10.46 -9.49
C PHE A 194 4.80 -10.00 -8.13
N MET A 195 4.45 -10.73 -7.06
CA MET A 195 4.91 -10.44 -5.70
C MET A 195 6.20 -11.21 -5.39
N LEU A 196 7.23 -10.50 -4.89
CA LEU A 196 8.48 -11.13 -4.42
C LEU A 196 9.16 -10.33 -3.31
N TYR A 197 10.18 -10.93 -2.69
CA TYR A 197 11.00 -10.33 -1.62
C TYR A 197 11.70 -9.03 -2.02
N LEU A 198 12.19 -8.29 -1.03
CA LEU A 198 13.02 -7.09 -1.27
C LEU A 198 14.33 -7.40 -2.00
N LYS A 199 14.97 -6.36 -2.55
CA LYS A 199 16.29 -6.50 -3.16
C LYS A 199 17.33 -6.88 -2.09
N PRO A 200 18.38 -7.64 -2.44
CA PRO A 200 18.82 -8.03 -3.78
C PRO A 200 18.18 -9.29 -4.37
N HIS A 201 17.15 -9.87 -3.74
CA HIS A 201 16.49 -11.06 -4.27
C HIS A 201 15.90 -10.76 -5.65
N SER A 202 16.33 -11.51 -6.68
CA SER A 202 15.86 -11.33 -8.06
C SER A 202 15.87 -9.86 -8.52
N GLU A 203 16.98 -9.15 -8.32
CA GLU A 203 17.12 -7.70 -8.57
C GLU A 203 16.76 -7.25 -10.00
N GLY A 204 16.81 -8.15 -10.99
CA GLY A 204 16.42 -7.89 -12.37
C GLY A 204 14.97 -8.27 -12.73
N ALA A 205 14.10 -8.51 -11.75
CA ALA A 205 12.71 -8.90 -12.02
C ALA A 205 11.93 -7.77 -12.73
N GLU A 206 12.07 -6.53 -12.26
CA GLU A 206 11.44 -5.34 -12.83
C GLU A 206 11.78 -5.19 -14.32
N GLU A 207 13.07 -5.23 -14.64
CA GLU A 207 13.58 -5.07 -16.02
C GLU A 207 13.06 -6.14 -16.98
N LYS A 208 12.78 -7.34 -16.46
CA LYS A 208 12.31 -8.49 -17.25
C LYS A 208 10.79 -8.57 -17.40
N LEU A 209 10.04 -7.98 -16.48
CA LEU A 209 8.58 -8.18 -16.37
C LEU A 209 7.78 -6.91 -16.67
N GLU A 210 8.20 -5.75 -16.16
CA GLU A 210 7.43 -4.50 -16.28
C GLU A 210 7.28 -4.02 -17.74
N PRO A 211 8.30 -4.12 -18.63
CA PRO A 211 8.14 -3.79 -20.06
C PRO A 211 7.08 -4.65 -20.78
N HIS A 212 6.73 -5.79 -20.20
CA HIS A 212 5.74 -6.73 -20.73
C HIS A 212 4.39 -6.64 -20.03
N GLY A 213 4.20 -5.63 -19.17
CA GLY A 213 2.92 -5.32 -18.53
C GLY A 213 2.66 -6.05 -17.21
N VAL A 214 3.64 -6.76 -16.66
CA VAL A 214 3.57 -7.39 -15.33
C VAL A 214 4.25 -6.48 -14.31
N GLN A 215 3.48 -5.88 -13.40
CA GLN A 215 4.06 -5.01 -12.36
C GLN A 215 4.70 -5.84 -11.25
N VAL A 216 5.88 -5.44 -10.81
CA VAL A 216 6.57 -6.11 -9.71
C VAL A 216 6.23 -5.42 -8.39
N LEU A 217 5.71 -6.17 -7.41
CA LEU A 217 5.38 -5.64 -6.09
C LEU A 217 6.29 -6.29 -5.03
N ARG A 218 6.97 -5.45 -4.24
CA ARG A 218 7.84 -5.89 -3.16
C ARG A 218 7.40 -5.27 -1.86
N LEU A 219 6.90 -6.09 -0.93
CA LEU A 219 6.39 -5.69 0.38
C LEU A 219 6.97 -6.64 1.44
N VAL A 220 6.90 -6.25 2.71
CA VAL A 220 7.51 -6.99 3.82
C VAL A 220 6.43 -7.58 4.72
N PHE A 221 6.25 -8.90 4.66
CA PHE A 221 5.20 -9.60 5.41
C PHE A 221 5.74 -10.41 6.60
N ASN A 222 7.05 -10.43 6.82
CA ASN A 222 7.71 -11.30 7.80
C ASN A 222 8.36 -10.56 8.98
N ILE A 223 8.24 -9.24 9.04
CA ILE A 223 8.73 -8.41 10.15
C ILE A 223 7.51 -7.83 10.87
N PRO A 224 7.24 -8.18 12.14
CA PRO A 224 6.04 -7.74 12.85
C PRO A 224 5.79 -6.23 12.79
N SER A 225 6.83 -5.41 12.98
CA SER A 225 6.71 -3.95 13.01
C SER A 225 6.41 -3.30 11.66
N THR A 226 6.69 -3.97 10.53
CA THR A 226 6.45 -3.41 9.18
C THR A 226 5.34 -4.12 8.43
N MET A 227 4.84 -5.23 8.98
CA MET A 227 3.74 -6.00 8.41
C MET A 227 2.44 -5.19 8.30
N PRO A 228 2.03 -4.36 9.29
CA PRO A 228 0.83 -3.53 9.15
C PRO A 228 0.85 -2.63 7.90
N ASP A 229 1.95 -1.93 7.64
CA ASP A 229 2.12 -1.11 6.43
C ASP A 229 1.95 -1.94 5.14
N SER A 230 2.61 -3.10 5.08
CA SER A 230 2.54 -3.97 3.91
C SER A 230 1.16 -4.57 3.69
N ILE A 231 0.46 -4.97 4.76
CA ILE A 231 -0.92 -5.46 4.70
C ILE A 231 -1.88 -4.35 4.28
N LYS A 232 -1.73 -3.13 4.82
CA LYS A 232 -2.55 -1.98 4.45
C LYS A 232 -2.38 -1.66 2.96
N LYS A 233 -1.14 -1.55 2.48
CA LYS A 233 -0.82 -1.31 1.05
C LYS A 233 -1.40 -2.38 0.14
N LEU A 234 -1.28 -3.66 0.53
CA LEU A 234 -1.91 -4.76 -0.21
C LEU A 234 -3.43 -4.60 -0.22
N GLY A 235 -4.06 -4.35 0.94
CA GLY A 235 -5.49 -4.09 1.09
C GLY A 235 -6.01 -3.04 0.11
N TYR A 236 -5.34 -1.90 -0.02
CA TYR A 236 -5.69 -0.88 -1.02
C TYR A 236 -5.58 -1.41 -2.46
N LEU A 237 -4.48 -2.11 -2.81
CA LEU A 237 -4.28 -2.64 -4.18
C LEU A 237 -5.34 -3.64 -4.61
N ILE A 238 -5.80 -4.50 -3.71
CA ILE A 238 -6.75 -5.59 -4.03
C ILE A 238 -8.20 -5.29 -3.62
N GLY A 239 -8.48 -4.10 -3.08
CA GLY A 239 -9.82 -3.67 -2.68
C GLY A 239 -10.34 -4.39 -1.42
N LYS A 240 -9.44 -4.60 -0.45
CA LYS A 240 -9.62 -5.35 0.79
C LYS A 240 -9.16 -4.55 2.03
N VAL A 241 -9.45 -3.25 2.04
CA VAL A 241 -9.01 -2.33 3.11
C VAL A 241 -9.63 -2.70 4.45
N ASP A 242 -10.92 -3.05 4.48
CA ASP A 242 -11.62 -3.45 5.71
C ASP A 242 -11.05 -4.76 6.28
N GLU A 243 -10.80 -5.77 5.44
CA GLU A 243 -10.17 -7.02 5.87
C GLU A 243 -8.71 -6.84 6.32
N ALA A 244 -7.99 -5.91 5.68
CA ALA A 244 -6.64 -5.54 6.10
C ALA A 244 -6.66 -4.89 7.49
N GLU A 245 -7.60 -3.98 7.73
CA GLU A 245 -7.79 -3.33 9.02
C GLU A 245 -8.17 -4.33 10.11
N GLU A 246 -9.07 -5.27 9.83
CA GLU A 246 -9.44 -6.33 10.78
C GLU A 246 -8.21 -7.16 11.20
N PHE A 247 -7.37 -7.55 10.24
CA PHE A 247 -6.15 -8.29 10.55
C PHE A 247 -5.14 -7.45 11.33
N ILE A 248 -4.92 -6.19 10.95
CA ILE A 248 -3.96 -5.30 11.64
C ILE A 248 -4.36 -5.15 13.11
N ASN A 249 -5.65 -4.90 13.39
CA ASN A 249 -6.16 -4.82 14.76
C ASN A 249 -5.95 -6.13 15.55
N PHE A 250 -6.13 -7.29 14.91
CA PHE A 250 -5.84 -8.59 15.54
C PHE A 250 -4.34 -8.77 15.82
N HIS A 251 -3.49 -8.41 14.85
CA HIS A 251 -2.03 -8.49 14.97
C HIS A 251 -1.53 -7.62 16.12
N GLU A 252 -1.90 -6.34 16.13
CA GLU A 252 -1.48 -5.37 17.13
C GLU A 252 -1.98 -5.76 18.52
N GLY A 253 -3.23 -6.20 18.64
CA GLY A 253 -3.75 -6.72 19.92
C GLY A 253 -2.92 -7.89 20.48
N CYS A 254 -2.40 -8.76 19.62
CA CYS A 254 -1.50 -9.84 20.03
C CYS A 254 -0.12 -9.32 20.49
N LEU A 255 0.43 -8.33 19.80
CA LEU A 255 1.72 -7.72 20.16
C LEU A 255 1.61 -6.92 21.47
N ASP A 256 0.53 -6.17 21.66
CA ASP A 256 0.26 -5.40 22.86
C ASP A 256 0.17 -6.29 24.09
N GLU A 257 -0.52 -7.44 23.99
CA GLU A 257 -0.60 -8.42 25.08
C GLU A 257 0.80 -8.94 25.49
N ILE A 258 1.68 -9.16 24.50
CA ILE A 258 3.06 -9.58 24.75
C ILE A 258 3.86 -8.44 25.40
N LYS A 259 3.73 -7.21 24.89
CA LYS A 259 4.42 -6.01 25.38
C LYS A 259 4.03 -5.72 26.83
N GLU A 260 2.74 -5.68 27.16
CA GLU A 260 2.21 -5.45 28.51
C GLU A 260 2.76 -6.47 29.53
N ARG A 261 2.87 -7.74 29.13
CA ARG A 261 3.39 -8.80 30.01
C ARG A 261 4.90 -8.74 30.22
N THR A 262 5.63 -8.09 29.32
CA THR A 262 7.10 -8.17 29.28
C THR A 262 7.81 -6.84 29.55
N GLU A 263 7.13 -5.70 29.44
CA GLU A 263 7.74 -4.36 29.59
C GLU A 263 8.39 -4.13 30.96
N GLY A 264 7.88 -4.76 32.01
CA GLY A 264 8.41 -4.66 33.38
C GLY A 264 9.60 -5.57 33.69
N LEU A 265 10.02 -6.43 32.74
CA LEU A 265 11.11 -7.38 32.97
C LEU A 265 12.47 -6.67 32.93
N SER A 266 13.22 -6.80 34.02
CA SER A 266 14.64 -6.44 34.02
C SER A 266 15.43 -7.30 33.03
N GLU A 267 16.57 -6.79 32.53
CA GLU A 267 17.47 -7.55 31.65
C GLU A 267 17.91 -8.90 32.26
N ALA A 268 18.09 -8.97 33.58
CA ALA A 268 18.45 -10.21 34.27
C ALA A 268 17.31 -11.24 34.32
N ALA A 269 16.06 -10.80 34.18
CA ALA A 269 14.88 -11.67 34.14
C ALA A 269 14.57 -12.19 32.73
N LYS A 270 15.15 -11.59 31.68
CA LYS A 270 14.96 -12.02 30.29
C LYS A 270 15.73 -13.34 30.05
N PRO A 271 15.06 -14.40 29.55
CA PRO A 271 15.74 -15.66 29.26
C PRO A 271 16.77 -15.45 28.14
N ARG A 272 17.92 -16.13 28.25
CA ARG A 272 18.91 -16.15 27.18
C ARG A 272 18.43 -17.13 26.10
N VAL A 273 18.22 -16.62 24.90
CA VAL A 273 17.77 -17.40 23.74
C VAL A 273 18.90 -17.52 22.74
N TYR A 274 19.04 -18.71 22.15
CA TYR A 274 19.88 -18.96 20.99
C TYR A 274 18.96 -19.35 19.82
N ILE A 275 18.99 -18.58 18.74
CA ILE A 275 18.21 -18.85 17.54
C ILE A 275 19.14 -19.48 16.50
N GLU A 276 18.91 -20.77 16.24
CA GLU A 276 19.64 -21.56 15.27
C GLU A 276 18.93 -21.53 13.92
N THR A 277 19.62 -21.13 12.86
CA THR A 277 19.04 -21.03 11.51
C THR A 277 19.96 -21.68 10.48
N PHE A 278 19.37 -22.27 9.44
CA PHE A 278 20.00 -22.86 8.24
C PHE A 278 21.07 -23.98 8.42
N GLY A 279 21.65 -24.16 9.60
CA GLY A 279 22.65 -25.19 9.86
C GLY A 279 23.06 -25.33 11.33
N SER A 280 23.74 -26.42 11.65
CA SER A 280 24.13 -26.72 13.03
C SER A 280 25.03 -25.64 13.62
N TYR A 281 24.62 -25.10 14.78
CA TYR A 281 25.32 -24.03 15.49
C TYR A 281 25.48 -22.73 14.68
N GLN A 282 24.62 -22.50 13.67
CA GLN A 282 24.60 -21.27 12.89
C GLN A 282 23.48 -20.35 13.35
N THR A 283 23.79 -19.06 13.44
CA THR A 283 22.79 -18.01 13.69
C THR A 283 22.86 -17.01 12.54
N SER A 284 21.70 -16.61 12.02
CA SER A 284 21.63 -15.51 11.07
C SER A 284 21.74 -14.21 11.84
N VAL A 285 22.73 -13.38 11.51
CA VAL A 285 22.78 -12.01 12.01
C VAL A 285 21.60 -11.29 11.39
N SER A 286 20.58 -10.99 12.19
CA SER A 286 19.50 -10.09 11.82
C SER A 286 20.10 -8.71 11.59
N THR A 287 20.42 -8.39 10.34
CA THR A 287 20.48 -7.00 9.92
C THR A 287 19.03 -6.58 9.77
N ILE A 288 18.52 -5.91 10.79
CA ILE A 288 17.26 -5.17 10.78
C ILE A 288 17.35 -4.13 9.68
#